data_AF-A0A6N6TDF8-F1
#
_entry.id   AF-A0A6N6TDF8-F1
#
_cell.length_a   1.000
_cell.length_b   1.000
_cell.length_c   1.000
_cell.angle_alpha   90.00
_cell.angle_beta   90.00
_cell.angle_gamma   90.00
#
_symmetry.space_group_name_H-M   'P 1'
#
loop_
_entity.id
_entity.type
_entity.pdbx_description
1 polymer ?
#
loop_
_entity_poly.entity_id
_entity_poly.type
_entity_poly.pdbx_seq_one_letter_code
_entity_poly.pdbx_strand_id
1 'polypeptide(L)'
;MPKNHRAVAALLSFTLLLITTQSLGGQNMSQSNEVVLDFKWEWPGGRAPDYRILVRVDRLSKPGQGLFGWKKSPSLAATLPDPIDLHGVVVAGHSGWNGKKLALSLPKVELSDAGEGDTVAMGVLSQGVCICIEKAPNNLQEGDMERWLASWTCKAS
;
A
#
# COMPACT_ATOMS: atom_id res chain seq x y z
N MET A 1 50.78 -39.12 47.04
CA MET A 1 51.08 -38.34 45.82
C MET A 1 51.14 -39.30 44.63
N PRO A 2 50.28 -39.13 43.61
CA PRO A 2 50.13 -40.07 42.51
C PRO A 2 50.94 -39.63 41.27
N LYS A 3 51.26 -40.57 40.37
CA LYS A 3 51.08 -40.37 38.91
C LYS A 3 51.31 -41.69 38.16
N ASN A 4 50.21 -42.15 37.57
CA ASN A 4 50.07 -43.40 36.85
C ASN A 4 50.80 -43.39 35.50
N HIS A 5 51.18 -44.59 35.08
CA HIS A 5 51.91 -44.92 33.87
C HIS A 5 51.06 -44.81 32.59
N ARG A 6 51.68 -44.21 31.56
CA ARG A 6 51.75 -44.59 30.13
C ARG A 6 50.52 -45.21 29.42
N ALA A 7 49.98 -44.40 28.50
CA ALA A 7 49.77 -44.62 27.05
C ALA A 7 49.50 -46.04 26.47
N VAL A 8 48.43 -46.16 25.66
CA VAL A 8 48.30 -46.86 24.33
C VAL A 8 46.94 -46.39 23.73
N ALA A 9 46.89 -45.52 22.72
CA ALA A 9 46.86 -45.75 21.26
C ALA A 9 45.65 -46.57 20.71
N ALA A 10 44.81 -45.84 19.95
CA ALA A 10 44.12 -46.18 18.69
C ALA A 10 43.38 -47.53 18.49
N LEU A 11 42.13 -47.46 17.98
CA LEU A 11 41.63 -48.09 16.73
C LEU A 11 40.08 -47.91 16.70
N LEU A 12 39.55 -47.03 15.83
CA LEU A 12 38.91 -47.37 14.56
C LEU A 12 37.70 -48.33 14.69
N SER A 13 36.49 -47.78 14.59
CA SER A 13 35.41 -48.47 13.87
C SER A 13 34.44 -47.49 13.25
N PHE A 14 34.49 -47.50 11.92
CA PHE A 14 33.49 -47.02 10.97
C PHE A 14 32.09 -47.46 11.38
N THR A 15 31.14 -46.53 11.47
CA THR A 15 29.76 -46.86 11.13
C THR A 15 29.17 -45.72 10.31
N LEU A 16 29.15 -46.01 9.01
CA LEU A 16 28.42 -45.32 7.97
C LEU A 16 26.96 -45.12 8.42
N LEU A 17 26.48 -43.87 8.49
CA LEU A 17 25.05 -43.61 8.33
C LEU A 17 24.88 -42.42 7.38
N LEU A 18 24.85 -42.76 6.09
CA LEU A 18 24.24 -41.95 5.05
C LEU A 18 22.77 -41.72 5.42
N ILE A 19 22.43 -40.52 5.91
CA ILE A 19 21.07 -40.02 5.80
C ILE A 19 21.07 -38.99 4.68
N THR A 20 20.97 -39.50 3.45
CA THR A 20 20.50 -38.74 2.30
C THR A 20 18.97 -38.73 2.29
N THR A 21 18.39 -37.65 1.75
CA THR A 21 16.96 -37.33 1.58
C THR A 21 16.34 -36.68 2.83
N GLN A 22 15.86 -35.43 2.78
CA GLN A 22 14.75 -34.94 1.96
C GLN A 22 15.04 -33.52 1.43
N SER A 23 15.00 -33.34 0.12
CA SER A 23 13.90 -32.71 -0.63
C SER A 23 13.78 -31.20 -0.42
N LEU A 24 14.03 -30.49 -1.52
CA LEU A 24 13.48 -29.19 -1.81
C LEU A 24 11.98 -29.14 -1.50
N GLY A 25 11.50 -27.94 -1.20
CA GLY A 25 10.09 -27.58 -1.39
C GLY A 25 9.44 -27.13 -0.11
N GLY A 26 9.40 -25.82 0.11
CA GLY A 26 8.62 -25.26 1.19
C GLY A 26 9.12 -23.93 1.73
N GLN A 27 9.68 -23.04 0.88
CA GLN A 27 9.45 -21.63 1.17
C GLN A 27 7.95 -21.42 1.01
N ASN A 28 7.20 -21.60 2.11
CA ASN A 28 5.91 -20.95 2.27
C ASN A 28 6.22 -19.46 2.25
N MET A 29 6.34 -18.90 1.04
CA MET A 29 6.09 -17.49 0.83
C MET A 29 4.66 -17.30 1.32
N SER A 30 4.53 -16.83 2.56
CA SER A 30 3.32 -16.20 3.02
C SER A 30 3.12 -15.02 2.08
N GLN A 31 2.36 -15.24 0.99
CA GLN A 31 1.69 -14.16 0.30
C GLN A 31 0.73 -13.60 1.34
N SER A 32 1.22 -12.65 2.14
CA SER A 32 0.36 -11.72 2.83
C SER A 32 -0.50 -11.11 1.72
N ASN A 33 -1.76 -11.54 1.64
CA ASN A 33 -2.77 -10.89 0.81
C ASN A 33 -2.98 -9.51 1.40
N GLU A 34 -2.07 -8.59 1.07
CA GLU A 34 -2.18 -7.20 1.45
C GLU A 34 -3.43 -6.65 0.78
N VAL A 35 -4.46 -6.38 1.59
CA VAL A 35 -5.72 -5.84 1.11
C VAL A 35 -5.47 -4.40 0.69
N VAL A 36 -5.40 -4.18 -0.62
CA VAL A 36 -5.33 -2.85 -1.23
C VAL A 36 -6.75 -2.36 -1.47
N LEU A 37 -7.07 -1.17 -0.99
CA LEU A 37 -8.33 -0.48 -1.28
C LEU A 37 -8.28 0.06 -2.72
N ASP A 38 -9.14 -0.45 -3.58
CA ASP A 38 -9.25 0.01 -4.98
C ASP A 38 -10.38 1.03 -5.10
N PHE A 39 -10.03 2.31 -5.21
CA PHE A 39 -10.99 3.39 -5.34
C PHE A 39 -11.17 3.85 -6.78
N LYS A 40 -12.40 4.25 -7.11
CA LYS A 40 -12.74 4.85 -8.41
C LYS A 40 -12.87 6.35 -8.29
N TRP A 41 -12.50 7.09 -9.33
CA TRP A 41 -12.73 8.53 -9.39
C TRP A 41 -14.05 8.86 -10.09
N GLU A 42 -14.81 9.78 -9.51
CA GLU A 42 -15.92 10.48 -10.16
C GLU A 42 -15.95 11.94 -9.70
N TRP A 43 -16.40 12.86 -10.55
CA TRP A 43 -16.57 14.26 -10.13
C TRP A 43 -17.66 14.38 -9.04
N PRO A 44 -17.53 15.34 -8.11
CA PRO A 44 -18.37 15.37 -6.91
C PRO A 44 -19.86 15.54 -7.21
N GLY A 45 -20.22 16.37 -8.20
CA GLY A 45 -21.62 16.51 -8.66
C GLY A 45 -22.61 16.90 -7.56
N GLY A 46 -22.15 17.68 -6.57
CA GLY A 46 -22.96 18.10 -5.41
C GLY A 46 -23.18 17.03 -4.33
N ARG A 47 -22.54 15.85 -4.46
CA ARG A 47 -22.63 14.78 -3.46
C ARG A 47 -21.75 15.09 -2.25
N ALA A 48 -22.25 14.76 -1.06
CA ALA A 48 -21.44 14.80 0.16
C ALA A 48 -20.71 13.45 0.34
N PRO A 49 -19.46 13.45 0.83
CA PRO A 49 -18.74 12.22 1.11
C PRO A 49 -19.32 11.49 2.33
N ASP A 50 -19.40 10.17 2.26
CA ASP A 50 -19.74 9.30 3.41
C ASP A 50 -18.57 9.20 4.38
N TYR A 51 -17.34 9.21 3.84
CA TYR A 51 -16.10 9.13 4.58
C TYR A 51 -15.12 10.22 4.15
N ARG A 52 -14.37 10.74 5.11
CA ARG A 52 -13.22 11.60 4.88
C ARG A 52 -11.99 10.87 5.38
N ILE A 53 -10.93 10.84 4.60
CA ILE A 53 -9.68 10.18 4.96
C ILE A 53 -8.49 11.04 4.61
N LEU A 54 -7.41 10.87 5.36
CA LEU A 54 -6.09 11.36 4.98
C LEU A 54 -5.26 10.23 4.42
N VAL A 55 -4.53 10.52 3.36
CA VAL A 55 -3.71 9.56 2.62
C VAL A 55 -2.33 10.16 2.42
N ARG A 56 -1.30 9.46 2.87
CA ARG A 56 0.07 9.76 2.44
C ARG A 56 0.29 9.20 1.05
N VAL A 57 0.69 10.05 0.12
CA VAL A 57 1.01 9.67 -1.25
C VAL A 57 2.37 8.96 -1.25
N ASP A 58 2.38 7.67 -1.55
CA ASP A 58 3.63 6.90 -1.63
C ASP A 58 4.19 6.92 -3.06
N ARG A 59 3.34 6.92 -4.09
CA ARG A 59 3.76 6.93 -5.50
C ARG A 59 2.71 7.56 -6.42
N LEU A 60 3.17 8.33 -7.40
CA LEU A 60 2.39 8.81 -8.53
C LEU A 60 2.96 8.24 -9.83
N SER A 61 2.11 7.71 -10.70
CA SER A 61 2.57 7.18 -11.99
C SER A 61 1.57 7.46 -13.10
N LYS A 62 2.06 7.67 -14.32
CA LYS A 62 1.16 7.69 -15.47
C LYS A 62 0.59 6.29 -15.67
N PRO A 63 -0.69 6.15 -16.03
CA PRO A 63 -1.26 4.86 -16.37
C PRO A 63 -0.40 4.22 -17.44
N GLY A 64 0.17 3.06 -17.11
CA GLY A 64 1.18 2.44 -17.95
C GLY A 64 0.64 2.20 -19.37
N GLN A 65 1.28 2.83 -20.35
CA GLN A 65 1.39 2.34 -21.72
C GLN A 65 2.19 1.03 -21.67
N GLY A 66 1.58 -0.05 -21.17
CA GLY A 66 2.22 -1.35 -21.20
C GLY A 66 2.35 -1.81 -22.65
N LEU A 67 3.57 -2.12 -23.08
CA LEU A 67 3.90 -2.72 -24.40
C LEU A 67 3.27 -4.12 -24.62
N PHE A 68 2.40 -4.58 -23.71
CA PHE A 68 1.68 -5.84 -23.81
C PHE A 68 0.24 -5.60 -23.34
N GLY A 69 -0.69 -5.65 -24.30
CA GLY A 69 -2.13 -5.40 -24.16
C GLY A 69 -2.87 -6.45 -23.32
N TRP A 70 -2.49 -6.61 -22.05
CA TRP A 70 -3.27 -7.35 -21.08
C TRP A 70 -4.21 -6.40 -20.34
N LYS A 71 -5.36 -6.20 -20.99
CA LYS A 71 -6.68 -5.91 -20.40
C LYS A 71 -6.66 -5.26 -19.01
N LYS A 72 -6.28 -3.98 -18.93
CA LYS A 72 -6.90 -3.11 -17.92
C LYS A 72 -8.31 -2.80 -18.41
N SER A 73 -9.29 -2.93 -17.52
CA SER A 73 -10.73 -2.80 -17.82
C SER A 73 -11.00 -1.56 -18.69
N PRO A 74 -11.68 -1.69 -19.85
CA PRO A 74 -11.88 -0.60 -20.82
C PRO A 74 -12.70 0.60 -20.33
N SER A 75 -13.23 0.56 -19.10
CA SER A 75 -14.36 1.39 -18.69
C SER A 75 -14.01 2.66 -17.90
N LEU A 76 -12.75 2.91 -17.52
CA LEU A 76 -12.37 4.08 -16.71
C LEU A 76 -11.22 4.92 -17.28
N ALA A 77 -10.24 4.31 -17.95
CA ALA A 77 -9.09 5.04 -18.48
C ALA A 77 -9.40 5.87 -19.74
N ALA A 78 -10.52 5.59 -20.42
CA ALA A 78 -10.88 6.27 -21.67
C ALA A 78 -11.59 7.63 -21.48
N THR A 79 -12.01 7.96 -20.25
CA THR A 79 -12.83 9.16 -19.96
C THR A 79 -12.17 10.19 -19.05
N LEU A 80 -11.03 9.86 -18.42
CA LEU A 80 -10.30 10.81 -17.57
C LEU A 80 -9.30 11.61 -18.41
N PRO A 81 -9.36 12.96 -18.42
CA PRO A 81 -8.35 13.77 -19.09
C PRO A 81 -7.02 13.72 -18.33
N ASP A 82 -5.92 13.45 -19.04
CA ASP A 82 -4.55 13.31 -18.48
C ASP A 82 -4.51 12.50 -17.18
N PRO A 83 -4.83 11.20 -17.24
CA PRO A 83 -4.97 10.38 -16.04
C PRO A 83 -3.63 10.15 -15.33
N ILE A 84 -3.69 10.04 -14.00
CA ILE A 84 -2.58 9.67 -13.12
C ILE A 84 -3.04 8.62 -12.11
N ASP A 85 -2.19 7.63 -11.87
CA ASP A 85 -2.40 6.59 -10.86
C ASP A 85 -1.70 7.00 -9.56
N LEU A 86 -2.48 7.20 -8.50
CA LEU A 86 -2.05 7.47 -7.14
C LEU A 86 -2.05 6.19 -6.31
N HIS A 87 -0.93 5.93 -5.65
CA HIS A 87 -0.81 4.90 -4.63
C HIS A 87 -0.40 5.54 -3.31
N GLY A 88 -1.01 5.10 -2.22
CA GLY A 88 -0.75 5.67 -0.90
C GLY A 88 -1.25 4.81 0.25
N VAL A 89 -1.10 5.33 1.45
CA VAL A 89 -1.53 4.69 2.71
C VAL A 89 -2.45 5.62 3.47
N VAL A 90 -3.57 5.09 3.96
CA VAL A 90 -4.49 5.85 4.82
C VAL A 90 -3.83 6.09 6.18
N VAL A 91 -3.76 7.35 6.59
CA VAL A 91 -3.12 7.78 7.86
C VAL A 91 -4.11 8.32 8.89
N ALA A 92 -5.33 8.71 8.49
CA ALA A 92 -6.40 9.13 9.41
C ALA A 92 -7.79 9.00 8.76
N GLY A 93 -8.85 9.05 9.59
CA GLY A 93 -10.25 9.03 9.16
C GLY A 93 -10.97 7.72 9.47
N HIS A 94 -11.43 7.00 8.43
CA HIS A 94 -12.20 5.76 8.63
C HIS A 94 -11.36 4.68 9.33
N SER A 95 -11.75 4.31 10.55
CA SER A 95 -10.98 3.40 11.43
C SER A 95 -10.69 2.03 10.80
N GLY A 96 -11.59 1.53 9.94
CA GLY A 96 -11.40 0.28 9.23
C GLY A 96 -10.34 0.33 8.11
N TRP A 97 -9.87 1.52 7.74
CA TRP A 97 -8.93 1.75 6.62
C TRP A 97 -7.56 2.23 7.07
N ASN A 98 -7.39 2.71 8.30
CA ASN A 98 -6.11 3.19 8.80
C ASN A 98 -4.99 2.15 8.59
N GLY A 99 -3.87 2.59 8.01
CA GLY A 99 -2.72 1.77 7.67
C GLY A 99 -2.87 0.92 6.41
N LYS A 100 -4.05 0.89 5.76
CA LYS A 100 -4.24 0.16 4.49
C LYS A 100 -3.66 0.95 3.32
N LYS A 101 -3.10 0.21 2.38
CA LYS A 101 -2.73 0.74 1.06
C LYS A 101 -3.98 0.97 0.22
N LEU A 102 -3.90 1.95 -0.68
CA LEU A 102 -4.92 2.21 -1.68
C LEU A 102 -4.32 2.48 -3.06
N ALA A 103 -5.18 2.34 -4.07
CA ALA A 103 -4.93 2.77 -5.44
C ALA A 103 -6.12 3.61 -5.93
N LEU A 104 -5.84 4.68 -6.67
CA LEU A 104 -6.84 5.54 -7.31
C LEU A 104 -6.29 6.04 -8.64
N SER A 105 -7.08 5.94 -9.70
CA SER A 105 -6.79 6.62 -10.98
C SER A 105 -7.71 7.84 -11.11
N LEU A 106 -7.14 9.02 -11.33
CA LEU A 106 -7.87 10.30 -11.38
C LEU A 106 -7.24 11.25 -12.41
N PRO A 107 -7.94 12.33 -12.84
CA PRO A 107 -7.34 13.37 -13.66
C PRO A 107 -6.21 14.07 -12.90
N LYS A 108 -5.05 14.26 -13.55
CA LYS A 108 -3.89 14.88 -12.90
C LYS A 108 -4.17 16.26 -12.32
N VAL A 109 -5.06 17.03 -12.97
CA VAL A 109 -5.44 18.37 -12.52
C VAL A 109 -6.04 18.39 -11.10
N GLU A 110 -6.70 17.30 -10.68
CA GLU A 110 -7.31 17.20 -9.35
C GLU A 110 -6.26 17.10 -8.24
N LEU A 111 -5.04 16.65 -8.52
CA LEU A 111 -3.96 16.60 -7.53
C LEU A 111 -3.35 17.97 -7.20
N SER A 112 -3.67 19.03 -7.95
CA SER A 112 -3.07 20.36 -7.78
C SER A 112 -1.52 20.27 -7.74
N ASP A 113 -0.90 20.65 -6.63
CA ASP A 113 0.53 20.62 -6.35
C ASP A 113 0.94 19.47 -5.41
N ALA A 114 0.04 18.51 -5.13
CA ALA A 114 0.35 17.34 -4.33
C ALA A 114 1.27 16.38 -5.08
N GLY A 115 2.38 16.01 -4.44
CA GLY A 115 3.37 15.07 -4.95
C GLY A 115 3.54 13.84 -4.06
N GLU A 116 4.49 12.99 -4.42
CA GLU A 116 4.93 11.89 -3.57
C GLU A 116 5.49 12.41 -2.24
N GLY A 117 5.13 11.76 -1.12
CA GLY A 117 5.47 12.17 0.23
C GLY A 117 4.46 13.15 0.85
N ASP A 118 3.65 13.84 0.05
CA ASP A 118 2.60 14.72 0.56
C ASP A 118 1.44 13.92 1.17
N THR A 119 0.66 14.59 2.03
CA THR A 119 -0.61 14.06 2.53
C THR A 119 -1.75 14.75 1.81
N VAL A 120 -2.75 13.97 1.39
CA VAL A 120 -3.96 14.45 0.73
C VAL A 120 -5.19 14.04 1.51
N ALA A 121 -6.18 14.92 1.58
CA ALA A 121 -7.51 14.60 2.06
C ALA A 121 -8.35 14.09 0.90
N MET A 122 -9.13 13.05 1.15
CA MET A 122 -10.03 12.47 0.16
C MET A 122 -11.44 12.35 0.74
N GLY A 123 -12.43 12.74 -0.08
CA GLY A 123 -13.84 12.48 0.18
C GLY A 123 -14.27 11.24 -0.57
N VAL A 124 -14.79 10.25 0.16
CA VAL A 124 -15.09 8.92 -0.38
C VAL A 124 -16.54 8.56 -0.07
N LEU A 125 -17.27 8.04 -1.06
CA LEU A 125 -18.58 7.43 -0.90
C LEU A 125 -18.45 5.97 -0.45
N SER A 126 -19.47 5.45 0.21
CA SER A 126 -19.55 4.10 0.76
C SER A 126 -19.27 2.96 -0.23
N GLN A 127 -19.38 3.25 -1.53
CA GLN A 127 -19.10 2.31 -2.62
C GLN A 127 -17.64 2.33 -3.11
N GLY A 128 -16.74 3.00 -2.40
CA GLY A 128 -15.33 3.12 -2.80
C GLY A 128 -15.12 4.09 -3.97
N VAL A 129 -15.93 5.14 -4.04
CA VAL A 129 -15.82 6.20 -5.04
C VAL A 129 -15.23 7.44 -4.38
N CYS A 130 -14.04 7.85 -4.81
CA CYS A 130 -13.44 9.12 -4.46
C CYS A 130 -14.08 10.23 -5.30
N ILE A 131 -14.57 11.28 -4.63
CA ILE A 131 -15.28 12.39 -5.25
C ILE A 131 -14.57 13.74 -5.13
N CYS A 132 -13.51 13.81 -4.33
CA CYS A 132 -12.67 15.00 -4.21
C CYS A 132 -11.36 14.65 -3.53
N ILE A 133 -10.33 15.42 -3.84
CA ILE A 133 -9.00 15.30 -3.28
C ILE A 133 -8.41 16.71 -3.10
N GLU A 134 -7.71 16.94 -2.00
CA GLU A 134 -7.04 18.22 -1.73
C GLU A 134 -5.76 17.97 -0.94
N LYS A 135 -4.69 18.70 -1.23
CA LYS A 135 -3.45 18.64 -0.46
C LYS A 135 -3.69 19.12 0.97
N ALA A 136 -3.28 18.33 1.95
CA ALA A 136 -3.28 18.72 3.35
C ALA A 136 -2.09 19.66 3.66
N PRO A 137 -2.15 20.47 4.73
CA PRO A 137 -1.01 21.29 5.15
C PRO A 137 0.24 20.44 5.44
N ASN A 138 1.40 20.86 4.92
CA ASN A 138 2.67 20.13 5.06
C ASN A 138 3.14 19.97 6.53
N ASN A 139 2.62 20.80 7.44
CA ASN A 139 2.97 20.82 8.86
C ASN A 139 1.92 20.13 9.75
N LEU A 140 1.02 19.34 9.17
CA LEU A 140 -0.01 18.63 9.92
C LEU A 140 0.62 17.50 10.75
N GLN A 141 0.64 17.67 12.07
CA GLN A 141 1.15 16.66 13.00
C GLN A 141 0.11 15.56 13.23
N GLU A 142 0.57 14.35 13.57
CA GLU A 142 -0.28 13.18 13.81
C GLU A 142 -1.42 13.46 14.81
N GLY A 143 -1.15 14.20 15.88
CA GLY A 143 -2.15 14.58 16.89
C GLY A 143 -3.22 15.57 16.41
N ASP A 144 -3.00 16.24 15.27
CA ASP A 144 -3.89 17.26 14.72
C ASP A 144 -4.65 16.78 13.46
N MET A 145 -4.24 15.64 12.89
CA MET A 145 -4.78 15.08 11.65
C MET A 145 -6.31 14.90 11.69
N GLU A 146 -6.81 14.21 12.72
CA GLU A 146 -8.26 13.96 12.88
C GLU A 146 -9.05 15.27 13.07
N ARG A 147 -8.49 16.22 13.82
CA ARG A 147 -9.14 17.52 14.05
C ARG A 147 -9.24 18.34 12.77
N TRP A 148 -8.14 18.38 12.00
CA TRP A 148 -8.11 19.07 10.72
C TRP A 148 -9.08 18.41 9.74
N LEU A 149 -9.04 17.08 9.62
CA LEU A 149 -9.90 16.30 8.73
C LEU A 149 -11.40 16.47 9.05
N ALA A 150 -11.75 16.59 10.33
CA ALA A 150 -13.13 16.86 10.76
C ALA A 150 -13.64 18.23 10.27
N SER A 151 -12.75 19.23 10.20
CA SER A 151 -13.05 20.58 9.71
C SER A 151 -12.97 20.72 8.19
N TRP A 152 -12.22 19.82 7.54
CA TRP A 152 -12.06 19.83 6.09
C TRP A 152 -13.37 19.47 5.39
N THR A 153 -13.65 20.20 4.30
CA THR A 153 -14.83 20.00 3.47
C THR A 153 -14.39 19.75 2.03
N CYS A 154 -14.95 18.70 1.44
CA CYS A 154 -14.87 18.40 0.03
C CYS A 154 -15.36 19.61 -0.79
N LYS A 155 -14.45 20.34 -1.42
CA LYS A 155 -14.79 21.39 -2.38
C LYS A 155 -15.06 20.69 -3.72
N ALA A 156 -16.18 21.00 -4.35
CA ALA A 156 -16.36 20.62 -5.73
C ALA A 156 -15.34 21.42 -6.57
N SER A 157 -14.43 20.71 -7.24
CA SER A 157 -13.51 21.28 -8.23
C SER A 157 -14.24 21.73 -9.48
#